data_AF-A0A5C9ETH5-F1
#
_entry.id   AF-A0A5C9ETH5-F1
#
_cell.length_a   1.000
_cell.length_b   1.000
_cell.length_c   1.000
_cell.angle_alpha   90.00
_cell.angle_beta   90.00
_cell.angle_gamma   90.00
#
_symmetry.space_group_name_H-M   'P 1'
#
loop_
_entity.id
_entity.type
_entity.pdbx_description
1 polymer ?
#
loop_
_entity_poly.entity_id
_entity_poly.type
_entity_poly.pdbx_seq_one_letter_code
_entity_poly.pdbx_strand_id
1 'polypeptide(L)'
;MKHTLSCQINKIFIFSYIFKDSLIFTRLVISMSEKTVYKLNISAPDGEFKSQSRKITLDENRFSRLEGLKIGETVRGGLIGFANYEFVITGGSDSSGFPMRKDIHGPVKRKILVSKRSTGYHPERKGQKRRKTVRGDEITADMTLVNLKVTKFGEAELFNPSEEE
;
A
#
# COMPACT_ATOMS: atom_id res chain seq x y z
N MET A 1 23.25 -47.51 -38.16
CA MET A 1 23.56 -47.02 -36.80
C MET A 1 23.94 -45.55 -36.94
N LYS A 2 22.99 -44.62 -36.88
CA LYS A 2 22.55 -43.85 -35.68
C LYS A 2 23.68 -43.07 -34.98
N HIS A 3 23.59 -41.74 -35.15
CA HIS A 3 23.79 -40.65 -34.18
C HIS A 3 25.18 -40.07 -33.84
N THR A 4 25.30 -38.77 -34.17
CA THR A 4 25.78 -37.63 -33.38
C THR A 4 26.11 -37.87 -31.90
N LEU A 5 27.14 -37.19 -31.37
CA LEU A 5 27.04 -36.34 -30.17
C LEU A 5 28.33 -35.56 -29.88
N SER A 6 28.18 -34.24 -29.80
CA SER A 6 29.04 -33.34 -29.03
C SER A 6 29.00 -33.70 -27.55
N CYS A 7 30.14 -33.64 -26.86
CA CYS A 7 30.14 -33.70 -25.40
C CYS A 7 31.20 -32.73 -24.86
N GLN A 8 30.74 -31.68 -24.19
CA GLN A 8 31.54 -30.98 -23.19
C GLN A 8 31.90 -31.94 -22.06
N ILE A 9 32.99 -31.66 -21.33
CA ILE A 9 33.04 -31.61 -19.85
C ILE A 9 34.51 -31.57 -19.37
N ASN A 10 34.80 -30.49 -18.63
CA ASN A 10 35.69 -30.34 -17.47
C ASN A 10 37.12 -30.90 -17.48
N LYS A 11 38.08 -29.97 -17.37
CA LYS A 11 39.28 -30.16 -16.53
C LYS A 11 39.28 -29.13 -15.40
N ILE A 12 39.06 -29.65 -14.20
CA ILE A 12 39.35 -29.06 -12.90
C ILE A 12 40.87 -29.23 -12.66
N PHE A 13 41.55 -28.20 -12.11
CA PHE A 13 42.45 -28.25 -10.93
C PHE A 13 43.50 -27.10 -10.96
N ILE A 14 43.35 -26.05 -10.14
CA ILE A 14 43.98 -25.75 -8.82
C ILE A 14 45.33 -24.98 -8.90
N PHE A 15 45.47 -24.01 -7.97
CA PHE A 15 46.65 -23.29 -7.41
C PHE A 15 46.75 -21.83 -7.89
N SER A 16 46.82 -20.78 -7.07
CA SER A 16 47.12 -20.58 -5.64
C SER A 16 46.61 -19.18 -5.21
N TYR A 17 45.76 -19.05 -4.19
CA TYR A 17 46.07 -18.56 -2.83
C TYR A 17 46.81 -17.20 -2.69
N ILE A 18 46.20 -16.32 -1.90
CA ILE A 18 46.76 -15.19 -1.10
C ILE A 18 46.62 -13.77 -1.69
N PHE A 19 45.52 -13.08 -1.38
CA PHE A 19 45.59 -11.80 -0.65
C PHE A 19 44.25 -11.41 -0.01
N LYS A 20 44.15 -11.73 1.28
CA LYS A 20 43.51 -11.00 2.39
C LYS A 20 42.35 -10.04 2.10
N ASP A 21 41.24 -10.39 2.75
CA ASP A 21 40.26 -9.49 3.39
C ASP A 21 39.39 -8.60 2.48
N SER A 22 38.48 -9.24 1.74
CA SER A 22 37.21 -8.60 1.37
C SER A 22 35.99 -9.36 1.91
N LEU A 23 36.07 -9.81 3.17
CA LEU A 23 34.89 -10.15 3.99
C LEU A 23 34.03 -8.92 4.33
N ILE A 24 34.35 -7.75 3.77
CA ILE A 24 33.63 -6.49 3.93
C ILE A 24 32.57 -6.31 2.82
N PHE A 25 32.58 -7.10 1.73
CA PHE A 25 31.67 -6.83 0.61
C PHE A 25 30.33 -7.59 0.63
N THR A 26 30.15 -8.58 1.51
CA THR A 26 28.87 -9.31 1.65
C THR A 26 28.07 -8.89 2.89
N ARG A 27 28.53 -7.87 3.63
CA ARG A 27 27.92 -7.43 4.90
C ARG A 27 27.36 -6.00 4.89
N LEU A 28 27.15 -5.39 3.72
CA LEU A 28 26.63 -4.02 3.65
C LEU A 28 25.74 -3.72 2.44
N VAL A 29 24.76 -4.58 2.14
CA VAL A 29 23.49 -4.13 1.54
C VAL A 29 22.33 -4.93 2.12
N ILE A 30 22.33 -5.12 3.44
CA ILE A 30 21.06 -5.09 4.17
C ILE A 30 20.87 -3.60 4.46
N SER A 31 20.61 -2.81 3.41
CA SER A 31 19.95 -1.53 3.66
C SER A 31 18.64 -1.95 4.27
N MET A 32 18.42 -1.56 5.52
CA MET A 32 17.11 -1.59 6.13
C MET A 32 16.16 -0.87 5.18
N SER A 33 15.51 -1.61 4.28
CA SER A 33 14.24 -1.16 3.72
C SER A 33 13.34 -1.24 4.93
N GLU A 34 13.15 -0.12 5.62
CA GLU A 34 12.05 0.02 6.54
C GLU A 34 10.81 -0.35 5.72
N LYS A 35 10.32 -1.58 5.91
CA LYS A 35 9.15 -2.07 5.19
C LYS A 35 8.03 -1.13 5.59
N THR A 36 7.60 -0.29 4.66
CA THR A 36 6.42 0.53 4.81
C THR A 36 5.25 -0.42 4.96
N VAL A 37 4.72 -0.52 6.18
CA VAL A 37 3.58 -1.38 6.46
C VAL A 37 2.33 -0.70 5.91
N TYR A 38 1.86 -1.16 4.75
CA TYR A 38 0.63 -0.68 4.15
C TYR A 38 -0.58 -1.27 4.86
N LYS A 39 -1.49 -0.41 5.30
CA LYS A 39 -2.74 -0.82 5.96
C LYS A 39 -3.92 -0.45 5.08
N LEU A 40 -4.81 -1.42 4.86
CA LEU A 40 -6.12 -1.18 4.27
C LEU A 40 -7.16 -1.23 5.38
N ASN A 41 -8.02 -0.23 5.45
CA ASN A 41 -9.18 -0.22 6.33
C ASN A 41 -10.44 -0.40 5.49
N ILE A 42 -11.06 -1.58 5.60
CA ILE A 42 -12.23 -1.96 4.82
C ILE A 42 -13.45 -1.83 5.71
N SER A 43 -14.45 -1.09 5.24
CA SER A 43 -15.72 -0.86 5.93
C SER A 43 -16.90 -1.39 5.13
N ALA A 44 -17.81 -2.09 5.80
CA ALA A 44 -19.08 -2.55 5.25
C ALA A 44 -20.22 -1.58 5.66
N PRO A 45 -20.72 -0.76 4.73
CA PRO A 45 -21.80 0.20 5.00
C PRO A 45 -23.18 -0.47 5.11
N ASP A 46 -23.43 -1.47 4.26
CA ASP A 46 -24.71 -2.12 4.01
C ASP A 46 -24.51 -3.65 4.01
N GLY A 47 -25.56 -4.45 4.15
CA GLY A 47 -25.47 -5.93 4.17
C GLY A 47 -25.48 -6.56 5.57
N GLU A 48 -25.18 -7.86 5.67
CA GLU A 48 -25.19 -8.63 6.93
C GLU A 48 -24.14 -8.13 7.93
N PHE A 49 -22.97 -7.71 7.45
CA PHE A 49 -21.85 -7.22 8.28
C PHE A 49 -21.92 -5.71 8.53
N LYS A 50 -23.13 -5.18 8.73
CA LYS A 50 -23.36 -3.74 8.86
C LYS A 50 -22.52 -3.13 9.99
N SER A 51 -21.88 -1.99 9.70
CA SER A 51 -21.09 -1.21 10.67
C SER A 51 -19.77 -1.85 11.11
N GLN A 52 -19.36 -2.95 10.48
CA GLN A 52 -18.08 -3.59 10.77
C GLN A 52 -16.96 -2.98 9.91
N SER A 53 -15.77 -2.88 10.50
CA SER A 53 -14.56 -2.45 9.83
C SER A 53 -13.40 -3.36 10.21
N ARG A 54 -12.63 -3.82 9.21
CA ARG A 54 -11.43 -4.63 9.42
C ARG A 54 -10.21 -3.93 8.83
N LYS A 55 -9.10 -3.99 9.57
CA LYS A 55 -7.79 -3.52 9.11
C LYS A 55 -7.00 -4.71 8.63
N ILE A 56 -6.40 -4.59 7.45
CA ILE A 56 -5.65 -5.65 6.79
C ILE A 56 -4.28 -5.10 6.42
N THR A 57 -3.24 -5.85 6.75
CA THR A 57 -1.87 -5.51 6.38
C THR A 57 -1.58 -6.03 4.98
N LEU A 58 -0.98 -5.19 4.14
CA LEU A 58 -0.63 -5.51 2.76
C LEU A 58 0.87 -5.49 2.53
N ASP A 59 1.32 -6.39 1.66
CA ASP A 59 2.65 -6.34 1.07
C ASP A 59 2.76 -5.22 0.02
N GLU A 60 3.98 -4.70 -0.17
CA GLU A 60 4.30 -3.67 -1.15
C GLU A 60 3.87 -4.06 -2.58
N ASN A 61 4.12 -5.31 -3.00
CA ASN A 61 3.71 -5.82 -4.32
C ASN A 61 2.19 -5.74 -4.58
N ARG A 62 1.38 -5.91 -3.53
CA ARG A 62 -0.09 -5.80 -3.63
C ARG A 62 -0.50 -4.33 -3.62
N PHE A 63 0.18 -3.51 -2.82
CA PHE A 63 -0.08 -2.08 -2.73
C PHE A 63 0.23 -1.32 -4.02
N SER A 64 1.32 -1.66 -4.72
CA SER A 64 1.69 -1.02 -5.99
C SER A 64 0.64 -1.16 -7.09
N ARG A 65 -0.28 -2.13 -6.97
CA ARG A 65 -1.43 -2.28 -7.90
C ARG A 65 -2.53 -1.24 -7.68
N LEU A 66 -2.53 -0.57 -6.53
CA LEU A 66 -3.48 0.47 -6.16
C LEU A 66 -2.95 1.89 -6.45
N GLU A 67 -1.67 2.01 -6.81
CA GLU A 67 -1.05 3.29 -7.15
C GLU A 67 -1.67 3.89 -8.43
N GLY A 68 -1.77 5.21 -8.47
CA GLY A 68 -2.38 5.94 -9.58
C GLY A 68 -3.92 5.96 -9.58
N LEU A 69 -4.56 5.19 -8.70
CA LEU A 69 -6.01 5.26 -8.50
C LEU A 69 -6.39 6.51 -7.71
N LYS A 70 -7.59 7.03 -7.97
CA LYS A 70 -8.11 8.23 -7.31
C LYS A 70 -9.18 7.91 -6.29
N ILE A 71 -9.35 8.83 -5.34
CA ILE A 71 -10.48 8.81 -4.41
C ILE A 71 -11.80 8.86 -5.19
N GLY A 72 -12.70 7.94 -4.87
CA GLY A 72 -14.01 7.78 -5.49
C GLY A 72 -14.04 6.75 -6.61
N GLU A 73 -12.90 6.22 -7.04
CA GLU A 73 -12.84 5.16 -8.04
C GLU A 73 -13.19 3.79 -7.42
N THR A 74 -13.80 2.94 -8.26
CA THR A 74 -14.17 1.58 -7.92
C THR A 74 -13.01 0.63 -8.27
N VAL A 75 -12.62 -0.19 -7.29
CA VAL A 75 -11.52 -1.14 -7.35
C VAL A 75 -12.06 -2.56 -7.24
N ARG A 76 -11.59 -3.45 -8.12
CA ARG A 76 -11.90 -4.88 -8.04
C ARG A 76 -11.09 -5.51 -6.90
N GLY A 77 -11.75 -6.27 -6.05
CA GLY A 77 -11.12 -6.92 -4.89
C GLY A 77 -10.01 -7.91 -5.26
N GLY A 78 -10.04 -8.47 -6.47
CA GLY A 78 -8.99 -9.37 -6.97
C GLY A 78 -7.58 -8.75 -6.99
N LEU A 79 -7.47 -7.42 -7.04
CA LEU A 79 -6.17 -6.73 -6.96
C LEU A 79 -5.53 -6.87 -5.57
N ILE A 80 -6.36 -6.90 -4.53
CA ILE A 80 -5.99 -6.92 -3.11
C ILE A 80 -5.92 -8.37 -2.59
N GLY A 81 -6.67 -9.29 -3.19
CA GLY A 81 -6.78 -10.70 -2.81
C GLY A 81 -8.18 -11.15 -2.42
N PHE A 82 -9.21 -10.32 -2.64
CA PHE A 82 -10.60 -10.63 -2.32
C PHE A 82 -11.39 -10.95 -3.60
N ALA A 83 -11.68 -12.23 -3.83
CA ALA A 83 -12.44 -12.67 -4.99
C ALA A 83 -13.87 -12.11 -4.97
N ASN A 84 -14.36 -11.66 -6.12
CA ASN A 84 -15.73 -11.17 -6.35
C ASN A 84 -16.18 -9.97 -5.49
N TYR A 85 -15.25 -9.27 -4.83
CA TYR A 85 -15.55 -8.02 -4.14
C TYR A 85 -15.37 -6.80 -5.05
N GLU A 86 -16.19 -5.78 -4.80
CA GLU A 86 -15.97 -4.43 -5.32
C GLU A 86 -15.84 -3.45 -4.15
N PHE A 87 -14.83 -2.60 -4.24
CA PHE A 87 -14.51 -1.58 -3.25
C PHE A 87 -14.51 -0.19 -3.88
N VAL A 88 -14.81 0.83 -3.10
CA VAL A 88 -14.61 2.23 -3.48
C VAL A 88 -13.58 2.85 -2.56
N ILE A 89 -12.60 3.54 -3.13
CA ILE A 89 -11.61 4.30 -2.37
C ILE A 89 -12.28 5.54 -1.80
N THR A 90 -12.31 5.67 -0.48
CA THR A 90 -12.91 6.83 0.19
C THR A 90 -11.89 7.88 0.59
N GLY A 91 -10.64 7.48 0.81
CA GLY A 91 -9.54 8.35 1.20
C GLY A 91 -8.41 7.57 1.86
N GLY A 92 -7.59 8.25 2.66
CA GLY A 92 -6.47 7.63 3.33
C GLY A 92 -5.59 8.65 4.05
N SER A 93 -4.46 8.16 4.55
CA SER A 93 -3.45 8.94 5.25
C SER A 93 -2.06 8.64 4.71
N ASP A 94 -1.28 9.71 4.57
CA ASP A 94 0.14 9.66 4.22
C ASP A 94 1.00 9.14 5.38
N SER A 95 2.24 8.73 5.12
CA SER A 95 3.23 8.37 6.17
C SER A 95 3.44 9.46 7.22
N SER A 96 3.40 10.73 6.80
CA SER A 96 3.49 11.88 7.70
C SER A 96 2.18 12.18 8.46
N GLY A 97 1.13 11.36 8.29
CA GLY A 97 -0.18 11.55 8.91
C GLY A 97 -1.05 12.63 8.25
N PHE A 98 -0.67 13.12 7.06
CA PHE A 98 -1.51 14.06 6.32
C PHE A 98 -2.71 13.35 5.70
N PRO A 99 -3.95 13.86 5.88
CA PRO A 99 -5.12 13.26 5.25
C PRO A 99 -5.12 13.55 3.74
N MET A 100 -5.71 12.63 2.97
CA MET A 100 -6.02 12.89 1.55
C MET A 100 -7.27 13.75 1.39
N ARG A 101 -7.38 14.46 0.26
CA ARG A 101 -8.56 15.24 -0.11
C ARG A 101 -8.84 15.18 -1.61
N LYS A 102 -10.07 14.80 -1.96
CA LYS A 102 -10.57 14.64 -3.34
C LYS A 102 -10.52 15.90 -4.22
N ASP A 103 -10.47 17.10 -3.60
CA ASP A 103 -10.51 18.36 -4.35
C ASP A 103 -9.14 18.74 -4.94
N ILE A 104 -8.05 18.09 -4.50
CA ILE A 104 -6.69 18.38 -4.95
C ILE A 104 -6.26 17.24 -5.85
N HIS A 105 -6.09 17.54 -7.14
CA HIS A 105 -5.70 16.53 -8.11
C HIS A 105 -4.20 16.22 -8.08
N GLY A 106 -3.89 14.92 -8.20
CA GLY A 106 -2.54 14.38 -8.40
C GLY A 106 -1.81 14.00 -7.10
N PRO A 107 -0.60 13.43 -7.21
CA PRO A 107 0.15 12.88 -6.07
C PRO A 107 0.91 13.97 -5.27
N VAL A 108 0.30 15.15 -5.10
CA VAL A 108 0.96 16.34 -4.56
C VAL A 108 0.56 16.62 -3.11
N LYS A 109 1.48 17.21 -2.33
CA LYS A 109 1.19 17.79 -1.02
C LYS A 109 1.00 19.30 -1.18
N ARG A 110 -0.14 19.84 -0.77
CA ARG A 110 -0.43 21.29 -0.88
C ARG A 110 -0.86 21.88 0.46
N LYS A 111 -0.42 23.11 0.73
CA LYS A 111 -0.86 23.90 1.89
C LYS A 111 -2.08 24.75 1.53
N ILE A 112 -3.24 24.34 2.00
CA ILE A 112 -4.52 24.99 1.71
C ILE A 112 -5.07 25.69 2.97
N LEU A 113 -5.86 26.74 2.77
CA LEU A 113 -6.61 27.38 3.85
C LEU A 113 -7.83 26.51 4.17
N VAL A 114 -7.86 25.89 5.35
CA VAL A 114 -8.96 25.03 5.80
C VAL A 114 -9.92 25.79 6.70
N SER A 115 -11.21 25.49 6.55
CA SER A 115 -12.31 25.96 7.38
C SER A 115 -12.95 24.79 8.15
N LYS A 116 -13.92 25.07 9.03
CA LYS A 116 -14.56 24.07 9.90
C LYS A 116 -15.07 22.81 9.18
N ARG A 117 -15.52 22.92 7.93
CA ARG A 117 -16.07 21.78 7.15
C ARG A 117 -14.99 20.92 6.48
N SER A 118 -13.72 21.30 6.60
CA SER A 118 -12.63 20.64 5.88
C SER A 118 -12.11 19.41 6.63
N THR A 119 -11.74 18.37 5.89
CA THR A 119 -11.10 17.16 6.42
C THR A 119 -9.82 17.50 7.18
N GLY A 120 -9.62 16.88 8.35
CA GLY A 120 -8.39 17.03 9.15
C GLY A 120 -8.26 18.37 9.90
N TYR A 121 -9.33 19.15 10.02
CA TYR A 121 -9.32 20.39 10.82
C TYR A 121 -10.56 20.54 11.70
N HIS A 122 -10.32 20.67 12.99
CA HIS A 122 -11.32 21.03 13.98
C HIS A 122 -10.95 22.40 14.58
N PRO A 123 -11.67 23.49 14.26
CA PRO A 123 -11.40 24.81 14.82
C PRO A 123 -11.95 24.92 16.24
N GLU A 124 -11.17 25.53 17.15
CA GLU A 124 -11.61 25.79 18.53
C GLU A 124 -12.58 26.98 18.61
N ARG A 125 -12.34 28.01 17.79
CA ARG A 125 -13.17 29.23 17.75
C ARG A 125 -13.96 29.30 16.45
N LYS A 126 -15.20 29.81 16.54
CA LYS A 126 -16.05 30.05 15.37
C LYS A 126 -15.34 31.02 14.41
N GLY A 127 -15.27 30.65 13.13
CA GLY A 127 -14.64 31.47 12.09
C GLY A 127 -13.11 31.32 11.97
N GLN A 128 -12.45 30.54 12.85
CA GLN A 128 -11.02 30.29 12.73
C GLN A 128 -10.71 29.51 11.43
N LYS A 129 -9.74 30.03 10.66
CA LYS A 129 -9.17 29.36 9.50
C LYS A 129 -7.68 29.16 9.75
N ARG A 130 -7.14 28.04 9.26
CA ARG A 130 -5.70 27.73 9.38
C ARG A 130 -5.19 27.22 8.04
N ARG A 131 -3.93 27.50 7.70
CA ARG A 131 -3.29 26.81 6.58
C ARG A 131 -2.77 25.46 7.06
N LYS A 132 -3.20 24.38 6.42
CA LYS A 132 -2.75 23.01 6.70
C LYS A 132 -2.27 22.32 5.43
N THR A 133 -1.29 21.44 5.57
CA THR A 133 -0.83 20.57 4.49
C THR A 133 -1.79 19.39 4.35
N VAL A 134 -2.17 19.08 3.11
CA VAL A 134 -3.09 18.00 2.75
C VAL A 134 -2.50 17.29 1.53
N ARG A 135 -2.73 15.97 1.42
CA ARG A 135 -2.35 15.18 0.24
C ARG A 135 -3.46 15.22 -0.81
N GLY A 136 -3.09 15.10 -2.09
CA GLY A 136 -4.03 15.00 -3.19
C GLY A 136 -4.91 13.75 -3.18
N ASP A 137 -5.66 13.58 -4.25
CA ASP A 137 -6.64 12.53 -4.47
C ASP A 137 -6.06 11.20 -4.97
N GLU A 138 -4.83 11.22 -5.48
CA GLU A 138 -4.17 10.07 -6.07
C GLU A 138 -3.36 9.26 -5.03
N ILE A 139 -3.48 7.93 -5.10
CA ILE A 139 -2.72 7.01 -4.25
C ILE A 139 -1.28 6.91 -4.73
N THR A 140 -0.32 6.98 -3.80
CA THR A 140 1.13 6.90 -4.04
C THR A 140 1.78 5.93 -3.05
N ALA A 141 2.97 5.43 -3.37
CA ALA A 141 3.77 4.55 -2.51
C ALA A 141 4.08 5.12 -1.10
N ASP A 142 4.05 6.45 -0.91
CA ASP A 142 4.32 7.11 0.39
C ASP A 142 3.21 6.91 1.43
N MET A 143 2.08 6.33 1.04
CA MET A 143 0.90 6.19 1.88
C MET A 143 1.04 5.09 2.91
N THR A 144 0.42 5.27 4.08
CA THR A 144 0.38 4.23 5.13
C THR A 144 -0.97 3.59 5.28
N LEU A 145 -2.05 4.35 5.05
CA LEU A 145 -3.42 3.89 5.24
C LEU A 145 -4.27 4.27 4.04
N VAL A 146 -5.01 3.29 3.50
CA VAL A 146 -6.07 3.54 2.50
C VAL A 146 -7.40 3.02 3.05
N ASN A 147 -8.44 3.85 2.96
CA ASN A 147 -9.79 3.56 3.43
C ASN A 147 -10.67 3.12 2.26
N LEU A 148 -11.25 1.94 2.39
CA LEU A 148 -12.11 1.30 1.40
C LEU A 148 -13.52 1.10 1.94
N LYS A 149 -14.50 1.29 1.07
CA LYS A 149 -15.92 1.01 1.31
C LYS A 149 -16.36 -0.13 0.41
N VAL A 150 -16.99 -1.16 0.97
CA VAL A 150 -17.55 -2.26 0.17
C VAL A 150 -18.79 -1.77 -0.58
N THR A 151 -18.86 -2.01 -1.89
CA THR A 151 -20.06 -1.75 -2.71
C THR A 151 -20.79 -3.02 -3.09
N LYS A 152 -20.05 -4.09 -3.41
CA LYS A 152 -20.61 -5.43 -3.65
C LYS A 152 -19.87 -6.45 -2.81
N PHE A 153 -20.65 -7.29 -2.13
CA PHE A 153 -20.14 -8.40 -1.35
C PHE A 153 -19.79 -9.56 -2.26
N GLY A 154 -18.61 -10.13 -2.05
CA GLY A 154 -18.16 -11.37 -2.68
C GLY A 154 -18.29 -12.56 -1.73
N GLU A 155 -17.64 -13.66 -2.10
CA GLU A 155 -17.74 -14.95 -1.39
C GLU A 155 -16.83 -15.04 -0.16
N ALA A 156 -15.70 -14.31 -0.15
CA ALA A 156 -14.74 -14.39 0.95
C ALA A 156 -15.27 -13.74 2.24
N GLU A 157 -15.13 -14.42 3.37
CA GLU A 157 -15.54 -13.90 4.69
C GLU A 157 -14.54 -12.84 5.18
N LEU A 158 -14.87 -11.56 4.99
CA LEU A 158 -14.00 -10.46 5.38
C LEU A 158 -14.03 -10.14 6.87
N PHE A 159 -15.14 -10.42 7.55
CA PHE A 159 -15.39 -9.92 8.91
C PHE A 159 -15.49 -11.00 9.97
N ASN A 160 -15.12 -12.25 9.65
CA ASN A 160 -15.11 -13.28 10.67
C ASN A 160 -14.02 -13.02 11.71
N PRO A 161 -14.35 -13.06 13.01
CA PRO A 161 -13.47 -12.65 14.11
C PRO A 161 -12.32 -13.63 14.39
N SER A 162 -12.19 -14.72 13.61
CA SER A 162 -11.31 -15.84 13.92
C SER A 162 -9.89 -15.75 13.36
N GLU A 163 -9.54 -14.67 12.65
CA GLU A 163 -8.20 -14.52 12.05
C GLU A 163 -7.59 -13.17 12.44
N GLU A 164 -7.03 -13.13 13.65
CA GLU A 164 -6.11 -12.09 14.12
C GLU A 164 -4.67 -12.54 13.84
N GLU A 165 -4.05 -12.03 12.79
CA GLU A 165 -2.58 -11.94 12.64
C GLU A 165 -2.19 -10.61 11.97
#